data_AF-A0A1E8RGJ4-F1
#
_entry.id   AF-A0A1E8RGJ4-F1
#
_cell.length_a   1.000
_cell.length_b   1.000
_cell.length_c   1.000
_cell.angle_alpha   90.00
_cell.angle_beta   90.00
_cell.angle_gamma   90.00
#
_symmetry.space_group_name_H-M   'P 1'
#
loop_
_entity.id
_entity.type
_entity.pdbx_description
1 polymer ?
#
loop_
_entity_poly.entity_id
_entity_poly.type
_entity_poly.pdbx_seq_one_letter_code
_entity_poly.pdbx_strand_id
1 'polypeptide(L)'
;MEYKNWIDGLDNKKIIKIKGFAGRRFHIYVEPVRDDKEFIIEVYFCEVYGKNTIPELWFKNGKTEKVLNKYMCITTCCRDKDGILNAKFNPQIKGIHEINFDYMLESNKENLKKLTDKTIEMYVKNIKEL
;
A
#
# COMPACT_ATOMS: atom_id res chain seq x y z
N MET A 1 -4.35 9.55 15.83
CA MET A 1 -3.67 10.84 15.68
C MET A 1 -2.31 10.67 15.00
N GLU A 2 -1.52 9.66 15.41
CA GLU A 2 -0.19 9.35 14.83
C GLU A 2 -0.19 9.04 13.32
N TYR A 3 -1.06 8.14 12.84
CA TYR A 3 -1.08 7.74 11.42
C TYR A 3 -1.37 8.90 10.46
N LYS A 4 -2.23 9.84 10.88
CA LYS A 4 -2.53 11.03 10.06
C LYS A 4 -1.28 11.88 9.86
N ASN A 5 -0.47 12.09 10.90
CA ASN A 5 0.77 12.85 10.80
C ASN A 5 1.80 12.17 9.89
N TRP A 6 1.87 10.84 9.89
CA TRP A 6 2.74 10.11 8.97
C TRP A 6 2.30 10.25 7.51
N ILE A 7 0.99 10.12 7.28
CA ILE A 7 0.36 10.25 5.97
C ILE A 7 0.51 11.67 5.42
N ASP A 8 0.24 12.70 6.23
CA ASP A 8 0.40 14.11 5.85
C ASP A 8 1.87 14.48 5.60
N GLY A 9 2.81 13.70 6.13
CA GLY A 9 4.25 13.86 5.94
C GLY A 9 4.81 13.17 4.70
N LEU A 10 3.98 12.56 3.85
CA LEU A 10 4.40 12.03 2.55
C LEU A 10 4.68 13.16 1.57
N ASP A 11 5.83 13.12 0.90
CA ASP A 11 6.37 14.21 0.08
C ASP A 11 6.60 13.82 -1.39
N ASN A 12 6.10 12.66 -1.81
CA ASN A 12 6.23 12.22 -3.19
C ASN A 12 5.46 13.18 -4.13
N LYS A 13 6.17 13.79 -5.08
CA LYS A 13 5.64 14.80 -6.01
C LYS A 13 4.46 14.32 -6.87
N LYS A 14 4.28 13.00 -7.02
CA LYS A 14 3.16 12.42 -7.75
C LYS A 14 1.87 12.35 -6.91
N ILE A 15 1.94 12.55 -5.60
CA ILE A 15 0.75 12.60 -4.75
C ILE A 15 0.04 13.94 -4.97
N ILE A 16 -1.21 13.88 -5.41
CA ILE A 16 -2.04 15.07 -5.70
C ILE A 16 -2.98 15.40 -4.55
N LYS A 17 -3.40 14.38 -3.79
CA LYS A 17 -4.37 14.53 -2.72
C LYS A 17 -4.32 13.36 -1.77
N ILE A 18 -4.61 13.61 -0.50
CA ILE A 18 -4.83 12.57 0.50
C ILE A 18 -6.19 12.80 1.16
N LYS A 19 -6.95 11.73 1.39
CA LYS A 19 -8.20 11.75 2.15
C LYS A 19 -8.17 10.70 3.26
N GLY A 20 -8.55 11.09 4.47
CA GLY A 20 -8.88 10.14 5.52
C GLY A 20 -10.28 9.57 5.29
N PHE A 21 -10.41 8.24 5.33
CA PHE A 21 -11.70 7.56 5.20
C PHE A 21 -12.19 7.04 6.56
N ALA A 22 -11.26 6.58 7.39
CA ALA A 22 -11.50 6.18 8.77
C ALA A 22 -10.25 6.48 9.61
N GLY A 23 -10.30 6.25 10.93
CA GLY A 23 -9.17 6.57 11.82
C GLY A 23 -7.84 5.88 11.47
N ARG A 24 -7.88 4.80 10.66
CA ARG A 24 -6.71 4.00 10.22
C ARG A 24 -6.69 3.71 8.72
N ARG A 25 -7.55 4.37 7.93
CA ARG A 25 -7.66 4.12 6.48
C ARG A 25 -7.60 5.42 5.71
N PHE A 26 -6.73 5.47 4.72
CA PHE A 26 -6.43 6.67 3.95
C PHE A 26 -6.39 6.35 2.45
N HIS A 27 -6.87 7.28 1.64
CA HIS A 27 -6.73 7.26 0.19
C HIS A 27 -5.67 8.26 -0.22
N ILE A 28 -4.64 7.79 -0.89
CA ILE A 28 -3.59 8.60 -1.50
C ILE A 28 -3.87 8.61 -3.00
N TYR A 29 -4.25 9.77 -3.51
CA TYR A 29 -4.50 10.00 -4.92
C TYR A 29 -3.18 10.40 -5.56
N VAL A 30 -2.87 9.76 -6.67
CA VAL A 30 -1.64 9.94 -7.41
C VAL A 30 -1.99 10.49 -8.79
N GLU A 31 -1.14 11.36 -9.32
CA GLU A 31 -1.25 11.89 -10.67
C GLU A 31 -1.39 10.72 -11.68
N PRO A 32 -2.51 10.64 -12.41
CA PRO A 32 -2.71 9.57 -13.38
C PRO A 32 -1.68 9.61 -14.53
N VAL A 33 -1.45 8.45 -15.14
CA VAL A 33 -0.57 8.27 -16.32
C VAL A 33 -1.28 7.41 -17.37
N ARG A 34 -0.79 7.31 -18.62
CA ARG A 34 -1.37 6.46 -19.70
C ARG A 34 -2.87 6.66 -19.95
N ASP A 35 -3.33 7.90 -19.94
CA ASP A 35 -4.76 8.22 -20.09
C ASP A 35 -5.67 7.60 -19.01
N ASP A 36 -5.10 7.13 -17.89
CA ASP A 36 -5.87 6.70 -16.73
C ASP A 36 -6.71 7.88 -16.21
N LYS A 37 -7.96 7.62 -15.85
CA LYS A 37 -8.82 8.62 -15.20
C LYS A 37 -8.40 8.87 -13.77
N GLU A 38 -7.93 7.83 -13.09
CA GLU A 38 -7.62 7.90 -11.67
C GLU A 38 -6.70 6.76 -11.22
N PHE A 39 -5.77 7.07 -10.32
CA PHE A 39 -5.04 6.08 -9.55
C PHE A 39 -5.06 6.42 -8.06
N ILE A 40 -5.56 5.47 -7.25
CA ILE A 40 -5.65 5.57 -5.79
C ILE A 40 -4.88 4.43 -5.15
N ILE A 41 -4.08 4.77 -4.14
CA ILE A 41 -3.53 3.83 -3.18
C ILE A 41 -4.36 3.96 -1.90
N GLU A 42 -5.04 2.89 -1.50
CA GLU A 42 -5.66 2.82 -0.18
C GLU A 42 -4.67 2.18 0.78
N VAL A 43 -4.35 2.88 1.86
CA VAL A 43 -3.50 2.39 2.95
C VAL A 43 -4.36 2.12 4.17
N TYR A 44 -4.16 0.95 4.79
CA TYR A 44 -4.79 0.58 6.05
C TYR A 44 -3.73 0.18 7.08
N PHE A 45 -3.82 0.81 8.26
CA PHE A 45 -2.97 0.48 9.40
C PHE A 45 -3.67 -0.58 10.26
N CYS A 46 -3.03 -1.73 10.37
CA CYS A 46 -3.49 -2.89 11.11
C CYS A 46 -2.78 -2.96 12.47
N GLU A 47 -3.56 -3.25 13.51
CA GLU A 47 -3.06 -3.53 14.85
C GLU A 47 -3.58 -4.91 15.25
N VAL A 48 -2.67 -5.74 15.74
CA VAL A 48 -2.95 -7.14 16.07
C VAL A 48 -3.38 -7.26 17.52
N TYR A 49 -4.47 -7.98 17.75
CA TYR A 49 -4.95 -8.31 19.09
C TYR A 49 -5.33 -9.80 19.15
N GLY A 50 -5.00 -10.47 20.25
CA GLY A 50 -5.33 -11.88 20.47
C GLY A 50 -4.25 -12.86 20.01
N LYS A 51 -4.63 -14.13 19.87
CA LYS A 51 -3.77 -15.28 19.51
C LYS A 51 -4.19 -15.87 18.16
N ASN A 52 -3.28 -16.62 17.53
CA ASN A 52 -3.45 -17.21 16.20
C ASN A 52 -3.77 -16.17 15.11
N THR A 53 -3.17 -15.00 15.24
CA THR A 53 -3.33 -13.90 14.30
C THR A 53 -2.50 -14.14 13.04
N ILE A 54 -2.86 -13.47 11.95
CA ILE A 54 -2.16 -13.62 10.67
C ILE A 54 -0.64 -13.34 10.82
N PRO A 55 -0.19 -12.28 11.53
CA PRO A 55 1.24 -12.05 11.74
C PRO A 55 1.95 -13.09 12.61
N GLU A 56 1.26 -13.71 13.58
CA GLU A 56 1.82 -14.85 14.32
C GLU A 56 2.01 -16.06 13.41
N LEU A 57 1.07 -16.32 12.49
CA LEU A 57 1.21 -17.38 11.50
C LEU A 57 2.37 -17.10 10.54
N TRP A 58 2.58 -15.85 10.11
CA TRP A 58 3.73 -15.48 9.28
C TRP A 58 5.05 -15.74 9.99
N PHE A 59 5.19 -15.29 11.24
CA PHE A 59 6.38 -15.53 12.04
C PHE A 59 6.63 -17.02 12.27
N LYS A 60 5.60 -17.78 12.66
CA LYS A 60 5.69 -19.23 12.90
C LYS A 60 6.14 -20.01 11.66
N ASN A 61 5.78 -19.54 10.47
CA ASN A 61 6.18 -20.15 9.20
C ASN A 61 7.46 -19.53 8.61
N GLY A 62 8.23 -18.74 9.38
CA GLY A 62 9.50 -18.15 8.95
C GLY A 62 9.36 -17.12 7.83
N LYS A 63 8.18 -16.53 7.64
CA LYS A 63 7.93 -15.50 6.61
C LYS A 63 8.34 -14.11 7.04
N THR A 64 8.44 -13.87 8.35
CA THR A 64 8.93 -12.62 8.95
C THR A 64 9.89 -12.95 10.08
N GLU A 65 10.87 -12.07 10.32
CA GLU A 65 11.87 -12.25 11.39
C GLU A 65 11.28 -12.06 12.81
N LYS A 66 10.15 -11.36 12.91
CA LYS A 66 9.40 -11.11 14.14
C LYS A 66 7.90 -11.06 13.88
N VAL A 67 7.09 -11.16 14.93
CA VAL A 67 5.65 -10.92 14.86
C VAL A 67 5.39 -9.43 14.62
N LEU A 68 4.67 -9.10 13.54
CA LEU A 68 4.31 -7.72 13.21
C LEU A 68 3.04 -7.28 13.96
N ASN A 69 3.19 -6.79 15.18
CA ASN A 69 2.06 -6.35 16.03
C ASN A 69 1.32 -5.13 15.45
N LYS A 70 2.04 -4.28 14.71
CA LYS A 70 1.47 -3.20 13.92
C LYS A 70 2.05 -3.28 12.52
N TYR A 71 1.21 -3.39 11.51
CA TYR A 71 1.65 -3.46 10.12
C TYR A 71 0.69 -2.68 9.24
N MET A 72 1.11 -2.40 8.02
CA MET A 72 0.27 -1.74 7.04
C MET A 72 0.06 -2.67 5.86
N CYS A 73 -1.13 -2.58 5.26
CA CYS A 73 -1.29 -3.08 3.91
C CYS A 73 -1.98 -2.06 3.03
N ILE A 74 -1.85 -2.32 1.74
CA ILE A 74 -2.33 -1.44 0.70
C ILE A 74 -3.16 -2.20 -0.32
N THR A 75 -4.10 -1.49 -0.91
CA THR A 75 -4.78 -1.88 -2.15
C THR A 75 -4.64 -0.75 -3.16
N THR A 76 -4.74 -1.09 -4.44
CA THR A 76 -4.68 -0.09 -5.51
C THR A 76 -5.93 -0.13 -6.36
N CYS A 77 -6.37 1.04 -6.80
CA CYS A 77 -7.51 1.23 -7.66
C CYS A 77 -7.08 2.14 -8.81
N CYS A 78 -6.85 1.55 -9.98
CA CYS A 78 -6.58 2.27 -11.23
C CYS A 78 -7.81 2.17 -12.12
N ARG A 79 -8.34 3.31 -12.56
CA ARG A 79 -9.44 3.36 -13.55
C ARG A 79 -8.87 3.88 -14.85
N ASP A 80 -8.87 3.06 -15.88
CA ASP A 80 -8.48 3.51 -17.22
C ASP A 80 -9.59 4.35 -17.88
N LYS A 81 -9.34 4.83 -19.10
CA LYS A 81 -10.30 5.62 -19.88
C LYS A 81 -11.61 4.87 -20.15
N ASP A 82 -11.56 3.54 -20.26
CA ASP A 82 -12.71 2.67 -20.52
C ASP A 82 -13.45 2.29 -19.22
N GLY A 83 -12.91 2.71 -18.07
CA GLY A 83 -13.48 2.48 -16.75
C GLY A 83 -13.13 1.12 -16.15
N ILE A 84 -12.19 0.39 -16.76
CA ILE A 84 -11.72 -0.91 -16.25
C ILE A 84 -10.90 -0.67 -14.98
N LEU A 85 -11.22 -1.44 -13.94
CA LEU A 85 -10.54 -1.41 -12.66
C LEU A 85 -9.33 -2.35 -12.67
N ASN A 86 -8.13 -1.79 -12.52
CA ASN A 86 -6.89 -2.55 -12.35
C ASN A 86 -6.34 -2.34 -10.93
N ALA A 87 -6.04 -3.44 -10.23
CA ALA A 87 -5.45 -3.44 -8.89
C ALA A 87 -4.01 -3.99 -8.86
N LYS A 88 -3.33 -3.96 -10.02
CA LYS A 88 -2.06 -4.67 -10.26
C LYS A 88 -0.84 -4.01 -9.61
N PHE A 89 -0.95 -2.77 -9.16
CA PHE A 89 0.20 -1.97 -8.73
C PHE A 89 0.47 -2.16 -7.23
N ASN A 90 0.37 -3.37 -6.70
CA ASN A 90 0.57 -3.63 -5.26
C ASN A 90 1.89 -4.38 -5.01
N PRO A 91 2.93 -3.76 -4.42
CA PRO A 91 4.19 -4.43 -4.09
C PRO A 91 4.07 -5.58 -3.09
N GLN A 92 2.97 -5.66 -2.32
CA GLN A 92 2.73 -6.72 -1.35
C GLN A 92 2.17 -8.01 -1.97
N ILE A 93 1.90 -8.01 -3.28
CA ILE A 93 1.36 -9.16 -4.02
C ILE A 93 2.40 -9.63 -5.03
N LYS A 94 2.67 -10.93 -5.04
CA LYS A 94 3.46 -11.62 -6.06
C LYS A 94 2.56 -12.67 -6.72
N GLY A 95 2.37 -12.60 -8.02
CA GLY A 95 1.45 -13.52 -8.71
C GLY A 95 -0.01 -13.44 -8.19
N ILE A 96 -0.76 -14.54 -8.31
CA ILE A 96 -2.22 -14.56 -8.04
C ILE A 96 -2.55 -14.91 -6.58
N HIS A 97 -1.67 -15.64 -5.89
CA HIS A 97 -1.93 -16.19 -4.54
C HIS A 97 -0.76 -16.09 -3.57
N GLU A 98 0.28 -15.29 -3.87
CA GLU A 98 1.48 -15.19 -3.04
C GLU A 98 1.62 -13.77 -2.47
N ILE A 99 1.86 -13.70 -1.16
CA ILE A 99 2.19 -12.45 -0.47
C ILE A 99 3.69 -12.19 -0.65
N ASN A 100 4.02 -10.97 -1.04
CA ASN A 100 5.41 -10.52 -1.04
C ASN A 100 5.81 -9.99 0.34
N PHE A 101 6.45 -10.86 1.13
CA PHE A 101 6.85 -10.54 2.50
C PHE A 101 7.93 -9.43 2.60
N ASP A 102 8.67 -9.15 1.53
CA ASP A 102 9.64 -8.04 1.46
C ASP A 102 8.96 -6.66 1.64
N TYR A 103 7.65 -6.60 1.37
CA TYR A 103 6.82 -5.41 1.52
C TYR A 103 5.71 -5.58 2.57
N MET A 104 5.72 -6.66 3.36
CA MET A 104 4.91 -6.76 4.57
C MET A 104 5.66 -6.08 5.73
N LEU A 105 5.45 -4.77 5.86
CA LEU A 105 6.26 -3.91 6.72
C LEU A 105 5.54 -3.52 8.02
N GLU A 106 6.33 -3.36 9.08
CA GLU A 106 5.87 -2.77 10.34
C GLU A 106 5.41 -1.32 10.13
N SER A 107 4.36 -0.93 10.85
CA SER A 107 3.78 0.41 10.77
C SER A 107 4.69 1.47 11.38
N ASN A 108 5.36 2.25 10.52
CA ASN A 108 6.08 3.47 10.88
C ASN A 108 6.19 4.41 9.65
N LYS A 109 6.67 5.64 9.86
CA LYS A 109 6.78 6.68 8.81
C LYS A 109 7.69 6.27 7.65
N GLU A 110 8.84 5.67 7.94
CA GLU A 110 9.83 5.29 6.92
C GLU A 110 9.29 4.17 6.01
N ASN A 111 8.72 3.13 6.61
CA ASN A 111 8.10 2.02 5.89
C ASN A 111 6.87 2.46 5.08
N LEU A 112 6.08 3.39 5.61
CA LEU A 112 4.96 3.99 4.87
C LEU A 112 5.46 4.69 3.61
N LYS A 113 6.51 5.50 3.73
CA LYS A 113 7.14 6.17 2.59
C LYS A 113 7.67 5.14 1.59
N LYS A 114 8.44 4.14 2.06
CA LYS A 114 8.99 3.06 1.23
C LYS A 114 7.91 2.33 0.44
N LEU A 115 6.81 1.96 1.10
CA LEU A 115 5.71 1.21 0.48
C LEU A 115 4.93 2.06 -0.54
N THR A 116 4.66 3.32 -0.20
CA THR A 116 3.95 4.27 -1.07
C THR A 116 4.80 4.60 -2.30
N ASP A 117 6.07 4.92 -2.11
CA ASP A 117 6.99 5.24 -3.20
C ASP A 117 7.16 4.05 -4.15
N LYS A 118 7.27 2.82 -3.61
CA LYS A 118 7.35 1.63 -4.45
C LYS A 118 6.09 1.43 -5.28
N THR A 119 4.93 1.66 -4.67
CA THR A 119 3.64 1.55 -5.34
C THR A 119 3.52 2.55 -6.50
N ILE A 120 3.92 3.81 -6.27
CA ILE A 120 3.97 4.85 -7.31
C ILE A 120 4.98 4.48 -8.39
N GLU A 121 6.16 3.98 -8.02
CA GLU A 121 7.17 3.50 -8.97
C GLU A 121 6.61 2.39 -9.87
N MET A 122 5.92 1.39 -9.30
CA MET A 122 5.27 0.32 -10.07
C MET A 122 4.20 0.87 -11.01
N TYR A 123 3.40 1.83 -10.55
CA TYR A 123 2.38 2.46 -11.39
C TYR A 123 2.99 3.18 -12.59
N VAL A 124 4.06 3.96 -12.37
CA VAL A 124 4.73 4.78 -13.38
C VAL A 124 5.66 3.96 -14.30
N LYS A 125 6.32 2.90 -13.82
CA LYS A 125 7.24 2.11 -14.67
C LYS A 125 6.52 1.26 -15.70
N ASN A 126 5.36 0.72 -15.34
CA ASN A 126 4.54 -0.08 -16.26
C ASN A 126 3.96 0.76 -17.42
N ILE A 127 4.30 2.04 -17.54
CA ILE A 127 4.01 2.89 -18.72
C ILE A 127 4.73 2.39 -19.97
N LYS A 128 5.88 1.73 -19.83
CA LYS A 128 6.78 1.41 -20.96
C LYS A 128 6.52 0.07 -21.65
N GLU A 129 5.50 -0.68 -21.25
CA GLU A 129 5.19 -2.02 -21.80
C GLU A 129 3.86 -2.07 -22.55
N LEU A 130 3.31 -0.92 -22.95
CA LEU A 130 2.11 -0.79 -23.79
C LEU A 130 2.44 -0.11 -25.11
#